data_AF-A0AA37LRP9-F1
#
_entry.id   AF-A0AA37LRP9-F1
#
_cell.length_a   1.000
_cell.length_b   1.000
_cell.length_c   1.000
_cell.angle_alpha   90.00
_cell.angle_beta   90.00
_cell.angle_gamma   90.00
#
_symmetry.space_group_name_H-M   'P 1'
#
loop_
_entity.id
_entity.type
_entity.pdbx_description
1 polymer ?
#
loop_
_entity_poly.entity_id
_entity_poly.type
_entity_poly.pdbx_seq_one_letter_code
_entity_poly.pdbx_strand_id
1 'polypeptide(L)'
;MEDIAIIGMACRFPGNATSPEKLWEMLIQKESAWSEFPKDRLNIDGYYHPSGDRQGSFFSVMAEDAKAIDPQQRFLLEVSYEALENGK
;
A
#
# COMPACT_ATOMS: atom_id res chain seq x y z
N MET A 1 -8.38 27.46 18.00
CA MET A 1 -8.11 26.50 16.93
C MET A 1 -9.41 26.33 16.20
N GLU A 2 -9.44 26.56 14.89
CA GLU A 2 -10.64 26.29 14.08
C GLU A 2 -10.80 24.79 13.85
N ASP A 3 -12.05 24.36 13.65
CA ASP A 3 -12.38 22.97 13.36
C ASP A 3 -11.99 22.61 11.93
N ILE A 4 -11.49 21.39 11.73
CA ILE A 4 -11.11 20.86 10.41
C ILE A 4 -12.09 19.75 10.04
N ALA A 5 -12.73 19.89 8.89
CA ALA A 5 -13.61 18.87 8.32
C ALA A 5 -12.89 18.04 7.24
N ILE A 6 -13.19 16.74 7.21
CA ILE A 6 -12.81 15.86 6.09
C ILE A 6 -13.90 15.98 5.04
N ILE A 7 -13.59 16.63 3.92
CA ILE A 7 -14.55 16.86 2.84
C ILE A 7 -14.52 15.77 1.77
N GLY A 8 -13.44 14.99 1.68
CA GLY A 8 -13.28 13.92 0.69
C GLY A 8 -12.21 12.92 1.14
N MET A 9 -12.29 11.69 0.65
CA MET A 9 -11.37 10.60 1.00
C MET A 9 -11.18 9.66 -0.19
N ALA A 10 -10.00 9.09 -0.32
CA ALA A 10 -9.72 7.99 -1.24
C ALA A 10 -8.66 7.08 -0.62
N CYS A 11 -8.62 5.81 -1.04
CA CYS A 11 -7.67 4.86 -0.49
C CYS A 11 -7.39 3.67 -1.40
N ARG A 12 -6.26 3.01 -1.14
CA ARG A 12 -5.87 1.71 -1.71
C ARG A 12 -5.41 0.80 -0.58
N PHE A 13 -6.27 -0.11 -0.15
CA PHE A 13 -5.96 -1.10 0.88
C PHE A 13 -5.94 -2.53 0.28
N PRO A 14 -5.31 -3.50 0.98
CA PRO A 14 -5.38 -4.90 0.62
C PRO A 14 -6.84 -5.41 0.54
N GLY A 15 -7.06 -6.56 -0.11
CA GLY A 15 -8.39 -7.17 -0.17
C GLY A 15 -9.36 -6.46 -1.12
N ASN A 16 -8.85 -5.84 -2.19
CA ASN A 16 -9.64 -5.11 -3.19
C ASN A 16 -10.39 -3.87 -2.64
N ALA A 17 -9.99 -3.38 -1.46
CA ALA A 17 -10.48 -2.15 -0.85
C ALA A 17 -9.86 -0.91 -1.56
N THR A 18 -10.27 -0.70 -2.81
CA THR A 18 -9.78 0.36 -3.69
C THR A 18 -10.59 1.66 -3.59
N SER A 19 -11.53 1.77 -2.65
CA SER A 19 -12.27 3.02 -2.39
C SER A 19 -12.72 3.06 -0.92
N PRO A 20 -13.09 4.23 -0.38
CA PRO A 20 -13.68 4.36 0.95
C PRO A 20 -14.84 3.41 1.21
N GLU A 21 -15.73 3.24 0.24
CA GLU A 21 -16.94 2.42 0.34
C GLU A 21 -16.56 0.95 0.43
N LYS A 22 -15.65 0.48 -0.45
CA LYS A 22 -15.17 -0.90 -0.42
C LYS A 22 -14.38 -1.22 0.85
N LEU A 23 -13.59 -0.26 1.33
CA LEU A 23 -12.91 -0.39 2.61
C LEU A 23 -13.94 -0.53 3.75
N TRP A 24 -14.98 0.30 3.72
CA TRP A 24 -16.03 0.28 4.74
C TRP A 24 -16.85 -1.02 4.71
N GLU A 25 -17.19 -1.52 3.53
CA GLU A 25 -17.86 -2.82 3.33
C GLU A 25 -17.02 -3.95 3.93
N MET A 26 -15.73 -4.01 3.59
CA MET A 26 -14.78 -5.01 4.11
C MET A 26 -14.71 -4.97 5.65
N LEU A 27 -14.68 -3.78 6.24
CA LEU A 27 -14.65 -3.59 7.69
C LEU A 27 -15.95 -4.06 8.37
N ILE A 28 -17.11 -3.73 7.80
CA ILE A 28 -18.42 -4.19 8.31
C ILE A 28 -18.51 -5.73 8.23
N GLN A 29 -18.02 -6.31 7.14
CA GLN A 29 -18.02 -7.75 6.92
C GLN A 29 -16.95 -8.49 7.75
N LYS A 30 -16.03 -7.75 8.39
CA LYS A 30 -14.90 -8.28 9.19
C LYS A 30 -14.01 -9.21 8.38
N GLU A 31 -13.83 -8.89 7.10
CA GLU A 31 -12.99 -9.69 6.21
C GLU A 31 -11.50 -9.47 6.50
N SER A 32 -10.73 -10.55 6.47
CA SER A 32 -9.26 -10.47 6.55
C SER A 32 -8.70 -10.34 5.15
N ALA A 33 -7.94 -9.26 4.93
CA ALA A 33 -7.20 -9.06 3.68
C ALA A 33 -5.76 -9.60 3.73
N TRP A 34 -5.44 -10.42 4.75
CA TRP A 34 -4.12 -11.04 4.85
C TRP A 34 -3.90 -12.06 3.73
N SER A 35 -2.72 -12.03 3.13
CA SER A 35 -2.26 -13.00 2.14
C SER A 35 -0.79 -13.30 2.34
N GLU A 36 -0.31 -14.38 1.73
CA GLU A 36 1.13 -14.58 1.55
C GLU A 36 1.73 -13.45 0.69
N PHE A 37 3.03 -13.22 0.85
CA PHE A 37 3.74 -12.22 0.06
C PHE A 37 3.74 -12.63 -1.43
N PRO A 38 3.33 -11.73 -2.34
CA PRO A 38 3.40 -12.02 -3.76
C PRO A 38 4.85 -12.21 -4.21
N LYS A 39 5.14 -13.36 -4.84
CA LYS A 39 6.50 -13.73 -5.27
C LYS A 39 7.09 -12.81 -6.34
N ASP A 40 6.23 -12.16 -7.11
CA ASP A 40 6.54 -11.14 -8.12
C ASP A 40 6.91 -9.77 -7.50
N ARG A 41 6.52 -9.50 -6.25
CA ARG A 41 6.88 -8.28 -5.52
C ARG A 41 8.21 -8.42 -4.81
N LEU A 42 8.44 -9.56 -4.16
CA LEU A 42 9.67 -9.88 -3.46
C LEU A 42 9.82 -11.39 -3.33
N ASN A 43 10.98 -11.94 -3.72
CA ASN A 43 11.28 -13.35 -3.53
C ASN A 43 11.64 -13.63 -2.07
N ILE A 44 10.63 -13.81 -1.21
CA ILE A 44 10.82 -13.94 0.24
C ILE A 44 11.65 -15.15 0.65
N ASP A 45 11.61 -16.25 -0.12
CA ASP A 45 12.41 -17.46 0.12
C ASP A 45 13.93 -17.18 0.03
N GLY A 46 14.32 -16.16 -0.74
CA GLY A 46 15.71 -15.70 -0.84
C GLY A 46 16.17 -14.81 0.32
N TYR A 47 15.23 -14.26 1.11
CA TYR A 47 15.50 -13.26 2.16
C TYR A 47 15.10 -13.69 3.57
N TYR A 48 14.18 -14.64 3.72
CA TYR A 48 13.72 -15.12 5.01
C TYR A 48 14.73 -16.10 5.63
N HIS A 49 15.19 -15.79 6.85
CA HIS A 49 15.99 -16.70 7.68
C HIS A 49 15.38 -16.77 9.08
N PRO A 50 15.09 -17.98 9.62
CA PRO A 50 14.40 -18.12 10.91
C PRO A 50 15.10 -17.44 12.09
N SER A 51 16.43 -17.28 12.04
CA SER A 51 17.23 -16.71 13.13
C SER A 51 17.58 -15.23 12.98
N GLY A 52 17.25 -14.57 11.85
CA GLY A 52 17.58 -13.14 11.64
C GLY A 52 19.08 -12.78 11.60
N ASP A 53 19.99 -13.74 11.84
CA ASP A 53 21.44 -13.48 12.01
C ASP A 53 22.22 -13.27 10.70
N ARG A 54 21.57 -13.39 9.53
CA ARG A 54 22.26 -13.33 8.23
C ARG A 54 22.40 -11.88 7.75
N GLN A 55 23.63 -11.35 7.76
CA GLN A 55 23.93 -10.08 7.08
C GLN A 55 23.52 -10.16 5.59
N GLY A 56 22.65 -9.25 5.16
CA GLY A 56 22.00 -9.26 3.85
C GLY A 56 20.49 -9.48 3.88
N SER A 57 19.89 -9.79 5.03
CA SER A 57 18.44 -9.70 5.22
C SER A 57 18.02 -8.23 5.34
N PHE A 58 17.52 -7.72 4.21
CA PHE A 58 17.08 -6.35 3.88
C PHE A 58 18.18 -5.28 3.68
N PHE A 59 18.01 -4.59 2.54
CA PHE A 59 18.85 -3.59 1.87
C PHE A 59 20.06 -4.11 1.08
N SER A 60 19.82 -4.52 -0.17
CA SER A 60 20.74 -4.28 -1.28
C SER A 60 19.96 -4.14 -2.59
N VAL A 61 19.87 -2.90 -3.07
CA VAL A 61 19.36 -2.59 -4.41
C VAL A 61 20.58 -2.24 -5.27
N MET A 62 20.69 -2.83 -6.46
CA MET A 62 21.43 -2.18 -7.55
C MET A 62 20.41 -1.47 -8.44
N ALA A 63 20.65 -0.17 -8.59
CA ALA A 63 19.65 0.87 -8.67
C ALA A 63 19.20 1.24 -10.08
N GLU A 64 19.58 0.48 -11.10
CA GLU A 64 19.52 1.04 -12.45
C GLU A 64 18.17 0.97 -13.12
N ASP A 65 17.24 0.03 -12.87
CA ASP A 65 16.01 -0.05 -13.69
C ASP A 65 14.67 -0.04 -12.91
N ALA A 66 14.59 0.69 -11.78
CA ALA A 66 13.31 1.07 -11.13
C ALA A 66 12.69 2.37 -11.71
N LYS A 67 13.22 2.85 -12.84
CA LYS A 67 12.98 4.16 -13.49
C LYS A 67 11.52 4.28 -13.99
N ALA A 68 10.71 5.31 -13.74
CA ALA A 68 11.04 6.72 -13.50
C ALA A 68 10.20 7.40 -12.39
N ILE A 69 9.39 6.67 -11.62
CA ILE A 69 8.70 7.16 -10.41
C ILE A 69 8.50 5.97 -9.45
N ASP A 70 8.78 6.16 -8.16
CA ASP A 70 8.49 5.20 -7.07
C ASP A 70 6.99 4.84 -7.05
N PRO A 71 6.61 3.53 -7.03
CA PRO A 71 5.20 3.12 -6.96
C PRO A 71 4.37 3.81 -5.87
N GLN A 72 4.97 4.12 -4.71
CA GLN A 72 4.30 4.85 -3.62
C GLN A 72 3.97 6.29 -4.01
N GLN A 73 4.85 6.96 -4.74
CA GLN A 73 4.60 8.32 -5.25
C GLN A 73 3.48 8.33 -6.31
N ARG A 74 3.36 7.28 -7.14
CA ARG A 74 2.24 7.15 -8.09
C ARG A 74 0.92 6.97 -7.35
N PHE A 75 0.87 6.07 -6.37
CA PHE A 75 -0.33 5.86 -5.55
C PHE A 75 -0.74 7.14 -4.82
N LEU A 76 0.21 7.90 -4.29
CA LEU A 76 -0.08 9.16 -3.63
C LEU A 76 -0.78 10.15 -4.58
N LEU A 77 -0.30 10.29 -5.82
CA LEU A 77 -0.90 11.19 -6.80
C LEU A 77 -2.31 10.74 -7.20
N GLU A 78 -2.50 9.45 -7.47
CA GLU A 78 -3.81 8.89 -7.81
C GLU A 78 -4.83 9.08 -6.68
N VAL A 79 -4.45 8.69 -5.45
CA VAL A 79 -5.32 8.79 -4.28
C VAL A 79 -5.62 10.25 -3.93
N SER A 80 -4.64 11.16 -4.06
CA SER A 80 -4.87 12.59 -3.81
C SER A 80 -5.87 13.18 -4.79
N TYR A 81 -5.78 12.82 -6.08
CA TYR A 81 -6.75 13.25 -7.08
C TYR A 81 -8.16 12.72 -6.77
N GLU A 82 -8.30 11.43 -6.47
CA GLU A 82 -9.60 10.84 -6.14
C GLU A 82 -10.21 11.43 -4.87
N ALA A 83 -9.40 11.73 -3.86
CA ALA A 83 -9.88 12.38 -2.64
C ALA A 83 -10.47 13.77 -2.92
N LEU A 84 -9.89 14.51 -3.87
CA LEU A 84 -10.41 15.80 -4.31
C LEU A 84 -11.70 15.63 -5.12
N GLU A 85 -11.79 14.63 -6.01
CA GLU A 85 -13.03 14.35 -6.76
C GLU A 85 -14.19 13.91 -5.85
N ASN A 86 -13.91 13.09 -4.84
CA ASN A 86 -14.91 12.61 -3.88
C ASN A 86 -15.41 13.71 -2.92
N GLY A 87 -14.67 14.82 -2.79
CA GLY A 87 -15.05 15.95 -1.94
C GLY A 87 -15.71 17.11 -2.65
N LYS A 88 -16.05 16.95 -3.94
CA LYS A 88 -16.90 17.87 -4.68
C LYS A 88 -18.37 17.63 -4.34
#